data_AF-A0A7X1NEJ9-F1
#
_entry.id   AF-A0A7X1NEJ9-F1
#
_cell.length_a   1.000
_cell.length_b   1.000
_cell.length_c   1.000
_cell.angle_alpha   90.00
_cell.angle_beta   90.00
_cell.angle_gamma   90.00
#
_symmetry.space_group_name_H-M   'P 1'
#
loop_
_entity.id
_entity.type
_entity.pdbx_description
1 polymer ?
#
loop_
_entity_poly.entity_id
_entity_poly.type
_entity_poly.pdbx_seq_one_letter_code
_entity_poly.pdbx_strand_id
1 'polypeptide(L)'
;MQEVPALSPDFSTDPGAQAARRLFEICARFAEYSTRPVAAFLLSLHNARIACPDMYLLSGYIDDAQFEDVMTVMRWFRDLPGRRDLVDVFEGDGERLIAGLMLDFGFEARR
;
A
#
# COMPACT_ATOMS: atom_id res chain seq x y z
N MET A 1 -4.75 -5.62 -14.79
CA MET A 1 -3.39 -5.51 -14.24
C MET A 1 -2.97 -4.05 -14.38
N GLN A 2 -3.01 -3.30 -13.29
CA GLN A 2 -2.66 -1.88 -13.29
C GLN A 2 -1.15 -1.72 -13.15
N GLU A 3 -0.54 -0.82 -13.92
CA GLU A 3 0.86 -0.46 -13.74
C GLU A 3 1.01 0.44 -12.50
N VAL A 4 1.98 0.13 -11.64
CA VAL A 4 2.28 0.95 -10.46
C VAL A 4 3.16 2.12 -10.92
N PRO A 5 2.73 3.38 -10.73
CA PRO A 5 3.52 4.54 -11.15
C PRO A 5 4.88 4.60 -10.44
N ALA A 6 5.80 5.37 -11.01
CA ALA A 6 7.05 5.70 -10.35
C ALA A 6 6.80 6.49 -9.05
N LEU A 7 7.77 6.45 -8.14
CA LEU A 7 7.76 7.31 -6.96
C LEU A 7 8.01 8.76 -7.39
N SER A 8 7.35 9.72 -6.74
CA SER A 8 7.67 11.12 -6.98
C SER A 8 9.12 11.42 -6.59
N PRO A 9 9.77 12.42 -7.21
CA PRO A 9 11.19 12.69 -7.00
C PRO A 9 11.55 12.88 -5.52
N ASP A 10 10.65 13.52 -4.77
CA ASP A 10 10.77 13.78 -3.32
C ASP A 10 10.87 12.51 -2.47
N PHE A 11 10.36 11.38 -2.97
CA PHE A 11 10.34 10.09 -2.28
C PHE A 11 11.17 9.01 -2.97
N SER A 12 11.83 9.34 -4.08
CA SER A 12 12.55 8.37 -4.92
C SER A 12 13.66 7.63 -4.17
N THR A 13 14.26 8.26 -3.15
CA THR A 13 15.31 7.68 -2.30
C THR A 13 14.82 7.21 -0.93
N ASP A 14 13.53 7.38 -0.61
CA ASP A 14 12.99 7.00 0.68
C ASP A 14 12.76 5.48 0.78
N PRO A 15 13.39 4.79 1.75
CA PRO A 15 13.23 3.34 1.87
C PRO A 15 11.78 2.90 2.10
N GLY A 16 11.00 3.70 2.83
CA GLY A 16 9.59 3.41 3.07
C GLY A 16 8.70 3.61 1.85
N ALA A 17 8.96 4.62 1.03
CA ALA A 17 8.26 4.82 -0.23
C ALA A 17 8.56 3.67 -1.21
N GLN A 18 9.83 3.26 -1.30
CA GLN A 18 10.24 2.11 -2.10
C GLN A 18 9.61 0.80 -1.63
N ALA A 19 9.53 0.58 -0.31
CA ALA A 19 8.82 -0.57 0.26
C ALA A 19 7.32 -0.53 -0.05
N ALA A 20 6.66 0.61 0.11
CA ALA A 20 5.25 0.77 -0.25
C ALA A 20 5.02 0.44 -1.73
N ARG A 21 5.86 0.97 -2.62
CA ARG A 21 5.79 0.65 -4.05
C ARG A 21 5.93 -0.84 -4.34
N ARG A 22 6.88 -1.55 -3.72
CA ARG A 22 7.02 -3.01 -3.87
C ARG A 22 5.75 -3.75 -3.44
N LEU A 23 5.13 -3.34 -2.34
CA LEU A 23 3.85 -3.92 -1.88
C LEU A 23 2.70 -3.66 -2.86
N PHE A 24 2.63 -2.45 -3.45
CA PHE A 24 1.68 -2.18 -4.54
C PHE A 24 1.96 -3.04 -5.78
N GLU A 25 3.23 -3.22 -6.16
CA GLU A 25 3.63 -4.06 -7.30
C GLU A 25 3.23 -5.53 -7.09
N ILE A 26 3.32 -6.04 -5.86
CA ILE A 26 2.84 -7.38 -5.51
C ILE A 26 1.33 -7.48 -5.70
N CYS A 27 0.55 -6.51 -5.18
CA CYS A 27 -0.90 -6.49 -5.34
C CYS A 27 -1.32 -6.37 -6.80
N ALA A 28 -0.61 -5.55 -7.58
CA ALA A 28 -0.88 -5.36 -9.00
C ALA A 28 -0.56 -6.61 -9.85
N ARG A 29 0.50 -7.35 -9.51
CA ARG A 29 0.90 -8.58 -10.20
C ARG A 29 0.01 -9.77 -9.86
N PHE A 30 -0.44 -9.86 -8.61
CA PHE A 30 -1.18 -10.99 -8.09
C PHE A 30 -2.46 -10.48 -7.42
N ALA A 31 -3.51 -10.21 -8.19
CA ALA A 31 -4.82 -9.83 -7.66
C ALA A 31 -5.59 -11.08 -7.18
N GLU A 32 -5.07 -11.75 -6.15
CA GLU A 32 -5.59 -13.00 -5.62
C GLU A 32 -5.86 -12.90 -4.11
N TYR A 33 -6.49 -13.93 -3.54
CA TYR A 33 -6.86 -13.96 -2.12
C TYR A 33 -5.63 -13.82 -1.18
N SER A 34 -4.45 -14.27 -1.61
CA SER A 34 -3.20 -14.22 -0.85
C SER A 34 -2.64 -12.81 -0.65
N THR A 35 -2.87 -11.88 -1.57
CA THR A 35 -2.37 -10.50 -1.48
C THR A 35 -3.40 -9.53 -0.90
N ARG A 36 -4.65 -9.98 -0.71
CA ARG A 36 -5.71 -9.19 -0.08
C ARG A 36 -5.31 -8.58 1.28
N PRO A 37 -4.58 -9.28 2.18
CA PRO A 37 -4.13 -8.68 3.42
C PRO A 37 -3.15 -7.51 3.22
N VAL A 38 -2.28 -7.60 2.21
CA VAL A 38 -1.35 -6.51 1.84
C VAL A 38 -2.12 -5.32 1.27
N ALA A 39 -3.11 -5.57 0.41
CA ALA A 39 -3.98 -4.51 -0.11
C ALA A 39 -4.76 -3.82 1.03
N ALA A 40 -5.28 -4.57 1.99
CA ALA A 40 -5.94 -4.02 3.17
C ALA A 40 -5.00 -3.14 4.01
N PHE A 41 -3.75 -3.57 4.19
CA PHE A 41 -2.73 -2.78 4.87
C PHE A 41 -2.48 -1.44 4.16
N LEU A 42 -2.17 -1.46 2.85
CA LEU A 42 -1.91 -0.25 2.07
C LEU A 42 -3.11 0.71 2.09
N LEU A 43 -4.33 0.21 1.86
CA LEU A 43 -5.54 1.04 1.87
C LEU A 43 -5.83 1.62 3.26
N SER A 44 -5.47 0.94 4.34
CA SER A 44 -5.67 1.45 5.70
C SER A 44 -4.76 2.63 6.05
N LEU A 45 -3.58 2.72 5.42
CA LEU A 45 -2.66 3.85 5.56
C LEU A 45 -3.19 5.10 4.85
N HIS A 46 -3.86 4.93 3.71
CA HIS A 46 -4.58 6.01 3.03
C HIS A 46 -5.82 6.42 3.83
N ASN A 47 -6.68 5.46 4.20
CA ASN A 47 -7.89 5.72 4.96
C ASN A 47 -8.38 4.47 5.71
N ALA A 48 -8.31 4.49 7.03
CA ALA A 48 -8.75 3.41 7.90
C ALA A 48 -10.26 3.06 7.79
N ARG A 49 -11.09 3.89 7.15
CA ARG A 49 -12.50 3.56 6.86
C ARG A 49 -12.68 2.64 5.65
N ILE A 50 -11.67 2.56 4.78
CA ILE A 50 -11.68 1.68 3.61
C ILE A 50 -11.32 0.26 4.02
N ALA A 51 -10.24 0.12 4.80
CA ALA A 51 -9.73 -1.17 5.24
C ALA A 51 -9.23 -1.12 6.68
N CYS A 52 -9.44 -2.23 7.39
CA CYS A 52 -8.83 -2.52 8.68
C CYS A 52 -8.06 -3.84 8.50
N PRO A 53 -6.72 -3.82 8.45
CA PRO A 53 -5.94 -5.03 8.17
C PRO A 53 -6.08 -6.01 9.33
N ASP A 54 -6.42 -7.25 9.01
CA ASP A 54 -6.34 -8.36 9.94
C ASP A 54 -4.86 -8.78 10.03
N MET A 55 -4.22 -8.48 11.17
CA MET A 55 -2.79 -8.75 11.35
C MET A 55 -2.46 -10.24 11.38
N TYR A 56 -3.40 -11.10 11.79
CA TYR A 56 -3.21 -12.55 11.73
C TYR A 56 -3.11 -12.99 10.27
N LEU A 57 -4.08 -12.56 9.43
CA LEU A 57 -4.03 -12.85 8.00
C LEU A 57 -2.81 -12.20 7.33
N LEU A 58 -2.50 -10.94 7.64
CA LEU A 58 -1.33 -10.27 7.06
C LEU A 58 -0.05 -11.06 7.36
N SER A 59 0.18 -11.45 8.62
CA SER A 59 1.36 -12.23 9.01
C SER A 59 1.41 -13.64 8.42
N GLY A 60 0.26 -14.27 8.16
CA GLY A 60 0.20 -15.65 7.66
C GLY A 60 0.36 -15.79 6.15
N TYR A 61 0.17 -14.71 5.38
CA TYR A 61 0.16 -14.72 3.93
C TYR A 61 1.33 -13.96 3.28
N ILE A 62 2.22 -13.37 4.07
CA ILE A 62 3.41 -12.67 3.58
C ILE A 62 4.69 -13.46 3.89
N ASP A 63 5.69 -13.33 3.02
CA ASP A 63 7.03 -13.87 3.25
C ASP A 63 7.92 -12.89 4.06
N ASP A 64 9.15 -13.31 4.38
CA ASP A 64 10.09 -12.50 5.17
C ASP A 64 10.40 -11.14 4.51
N ALA A 65 10.53 -11.10 3.18
CA ALA A 65 10.83 -9.85 2.47
C ALA A 65 9.66 -8.87 2.51
N GLN A 66 8.44 -9.40 2.33
CA GLN A 66 7.21 -8.64 2.43
C GLN A 66 6.93 -8.18 3.87
N PHE A 67 7.27 -8.99 4.87
CA PHE A 67 7.18 -8.60 6.27
C PHE A 67 8.10 -7.41 6.58
N GLU A 68 9.36 -7.46 6.14
CA GLU A 68 10.29 -6.33 6.28
C GLU A 68 9.79 -5.07 5.56
N ASP A 69 9.18 -5.21 4.38
CA ASP A 69 8.56 -4.09 3.67
C ASP A 69 7.39 -3.49 4.47
N VAL A 70 6.50 -4.32 5.03
CA VAL A 70 5.39 -3.86 5.89
C VAL A 70 5.93 -3.09 7.10
N MET A 71 6.93 -3.64 7.79
CA MET A 71 7.53 -2.98 8.96
C MET A 71 8.24 -1.68 8.61
N THR A 72 8.92 -1.64 7.46
CA THR A 72 9.59 -0.44 6.93
C THR A 72 8.56 0.64 6.61
N VAL A 73 7.46 0.28 5.94
CA VAL A 73 6.35 1.22 5.65
C VAL A 73 5.74 1.73 6.94
N MET A 74 5.42 0.87 7.91
CA MET A 74 4.83 1.30 9.19
C MET A 74 5.71 2.31 9.93
N ARG A 75 7.03 2.07 9.97
CA ARG A 75 7.99 2.98 10.60
C ARG A 75 8.05 4.31 9.85
N TRP A 76 8.18 4.25 8.53
CA TRP A 76 8.26 5.44 7.69
C TRP A 76 6.99 6.30 7.77
N PHE A 77 5.80 5.69 7.70
CA PHE A 77 4.53 6.40 7.79
C PHE A 77 4.33 7.07 9.15
N ARG A 78 4.82 6.45 10.23
CA ARG A 78 4.80 7.04 11.59
C ARG A 78 5.66 8.31 11.68
N ASP A 79 6.80 8.32 11.01
CA ASP A 79 7.78 9.39 11.09
C ASP A 79 7.58 10.47 10.00
N LEU A 80 6.60 10.27 9.13
CA LEU A 80 6.36 11.14 7.99
C LEU A 80 5.81 12.50 8.43
N PRO A 81 6.47 13.62 8.08
CA PRO A 81 6.03 14.94 8.53
C PRO A 81 4.74 15.37 7.81
N GLY A 82 3.67 15.60 8.57
CA GLY A 82 2.42 16.23 8.11
C GLY A 82 1.31 15.24 7.67
N ARG A 83 0.31 15.77 6.94
CA ARG A 83 -0.84 15.01 6.37
C ARG A 83 -0.51 14.38 5.01
N ARG A 84 0.72 13.91 4.81
CA ARG A 84 1.06 13.28 3.52
C ARG A 84 0.41 11.90 3.46
N ASP A 85 -0.25 11.66 2.36
CA ASP A 85 -0.98 10.44 2.08
C ASP A 85 -0.15 9.57 1.12
N LEU A 86 -0.42 8.26 1.05
CA LEU A 86 0.13 7.38 0.03
C LEU A 86 -0.10 7.91 -1.38
N VAL A 87 -1.18 8.66 -1.64
CA VAL A 87 -1.41 9.24 -2.96
C VAL A 87 -0.34 10.26 -3.37
N ASP A 88 0.31 10.93 -2.42
CA ASP A 88 1.35 11.94 -2.67
C ASP A 88 2.72 11.29 -3.01
N VAL A 89 2.86 9.99 -2.76
CA VAL A 89 4.11 9.24 -2.88
C VAL A 89 4.44 8.89 -4.33
N PHE A 90 3.44 8.83 -5.20
CA PHE A 90 3.55 8.38 -6.57
C PHE A 90 3.44 9.53 -7.58
N GLU A 91 4.15 9.43 -8.69
CA GLU A 91 3.99 10.39 -9.80
C GLU A 91 2.62 10.25 -10.46
N GLY A 92 1.95 11.39 -10.63
CA GLY A 92 0.99 11.60 -11.70
C GLY A 92 -0.43 11.03 -11.53
N ASP A 93 -0.72 10.10 -10.62
CA ASP A 93 -2.12 9.72 -10.28
C ASP A 93 -2.23 8.74 -9.09
N GLY A 94 -1.72 9.11 -7.91
CA GLY A 94 -1.82 8.26 -6.71
C GLY A 94 -3.26 7.90 -6.33
N GLU A 95 -4.22 8.78 -6.61
CA GLU A 95 -5.65 8.52 -6.40
C GLU A 95 -6.16 7.37 -7.28
N ARG A 96 -5.78 7.33 -8.58
CA ARG A 96 -6.11 6.18 -9.43
C ARG A 96 -5.45 4.89 -8.97
N LEU A 97 -4.26 4.94 -8.38
CA LEU A 97 -3.61 3.75 -7.81
C LEU A 97 -4.43 3.18 -6.66
N ILE A 98 -4.87 4.03 -5.73
CA ILE A 98 -5.74 3.63 -4.62
C ILE A 98 -7.09 3.12 -5.14
N ALA A 99 -7.74 3.83 -6.06
CA ALA A 99 -9.03 3.46 -6.60
C ALA A 99 -9.00 2.12 -7.34
N GLY A 100 -7.93 1.86 -8.10
CA GLY A 100 -7.71 0.59 -8.76
C GLY A 100 -7.51 -0.56 -7.77
N LEU A 101 -6.71 -0.34 -6.72
CA LEU A 101 -6.52 -1.33 -5.66
C LEU A 101 -7.84 -1.63 -4.92
N MET A 102 -8.67 -0.61 -4.67
CA MET A 102 -10.01 -0.80 -4.11
C MET A 102 -10.89 -1.66 -5.02
N LEU A 103 -10.91 -1.38 -6.33
CA LEU A 103 -11.70 -2.12 -7.30
C LEU A 103 -11.26 -3.59 -7.41
N ASP A 104 -9.96 -3.82 -7.56
CA ASP A 104 -9.37 -5.14 -7.77
C ASP A 104 -9.63 -6.08 -6.58
N PHE A 105 -9.64 -5.54 -5.36
CA PHE A 105 -9.88 -6.30 -4.14
C PHE A 105 -11.30 -6.12 -3.56
N GLY A 106 -12.18 -5.37 -4.20
CA GLY A 106 -13.56 -5.15 -3.74
C GLY A 106 -13.65 -4.48 -2.37
N PHE A 107 -12.84 -3.43 -2.14
CA PHE A 107 -12.98 -2.56 -0.97
C PHE A 107 -13.85 -1.35 -1.31
N GLU A 108 -14.77 -1.01 -0.41
CA GLU A 108 -15.60 0.19 -0.50
C GLU A 108 -15.39 1.04 0.75
N ALA A 109 -15.40 2.36 0.60
CA ALA A 109 -15.34 3.27 1.74
C ALA A 109 -16.59 3.05 2.62
N ARG A 110 -16.39 2.64 3.87
CA ARG A 110 -17.50 2.45 4.82
C ARG A 110 -18.09 3.83 5.17
N ARG A 111 -19.43 3.93 5.10
CA ARG A 111 -20.19 5.15 5.46
C ARG A 111 -20.06 5.51 6.92
#